data_AF-A0A2S3QU03-F1
#
_entry.id   AF-A0A2S3QU03-F1
#
_cell.length_a   1.000
_cell.length_b   1.000
_cell.length_c   1.000
_cell.angle_alpha   90.00
_cell.angle_beta   90.00
_cell.angle_gamma   90.00
#
_symmetry.space_group_name_H-M   'P 1'
#
loop_
_entity.id
_entity.type
_entity.pdbx_description
1 polymer ?
#
loop_
_entity_poly.entity_id
_entity_poly.type
_entity_poly.pdbx_seq_one_letter_code
_entity_poly.pdbx_strand_id
1 'polypeptide(L)'
;MKYFALTLSAIVFIYTASIENRLNAQTISDSIITDPSISRRCDSLMNQRQEKVEHRQRLLFLLDRNKNLLKTTPDNKKSISSKLRDNQYRVIQELKITNLKVIKLEEQIVRRGCPGLTL
;
A
#
# COMPACT_ATOMS: atom_id res chain seq x y z
N MET A 1 -37.17 -29.12 7.71
CA MET A 1 -36.08 -28.27 8.26
C MET A 1 -34.76 -29.03 8.48
N LYS A 2 -34.38 -30.01 7.64
CA LYS A 2 -33.09 -30.73 7.76
C LYS A 2 -32.03 -30.24 6.77
N TYR A 3 -32.46 -29.69 5.62
CA TYR A 3 -31.57 -29.19 4.58
C TYR A 3 -30.89 -27.86 4.94
N PHE A 4 -31.55 -27.00 5.75
CA PHE A 4 -31.03 -25.69 6.13
C PHE A 4 -29.83 -25.77 7.08
N ALA A 5 -29.78 -26.79 7.95
CA ALA A 5 -28.65 -27.02 8.85
C ALA A 5 -27.41 -27.52 8.08
N LEU A 6 -27.60 -28.36 7.06
CA LEU A 6 -26.53 -28.87 6.18
C LEU A 6 -25.91 -27.76 5.32
N THR A 7 -26.72 -26.82 4.83
CA THR A 7 -26.20 -25.68 4.08
C THR A 7 -25.42 -24.71 4.96
N LEU A 8 -25.86 -24.49 6.20
CA LEU A 8 -25.16 -23.60 7.13
C LEU A 8 -23.80 -24.18 7.55
N SER A 9 -23.71 -25.49 7.80
CA SER A 9 -22.44 -26.14 8.13
C SER A 9 -21.45 -26.12 6.96
N ALA A 10 -21.94 -26.27 5.71
CA ALA A 10 -21.09 -26.19 4.53
C ALA A 10 -20.53 -24.77 4.31
N ILE A 11 -21.34 -23.73 4.54
CA ILE A 11 -20.89 -22.34 4.44
C ILE A 11 -19.85 -22.02 5.52
N VAL A 12 -20.07 -22.45 6.77
CA VAL A 12 -19.09 -22.26 7.86
C VAL A 12 -17.75 -22.94 7.54
N PHE A 13 -17.77 -24.16 6.97
CA PHE A 13 -16.56 -24.89 6.59
C PHE A 13 -15.74 -24.20 5.48
N ILE A 14 -16.43 -23.58 4.50
CA ILE A 14 -15.80 -22.79 3.44
C ILE A 14 -15.16 -21.50 4.01
N TYR A 15 -15.82 -20.87 5.00
CA TYR A 15 -15.29 -19.67 5.67
C TYR A 15 -14.09 -19.98 6.58
N THR A 16 -14.01 -21.16 7.20
CA THR A 16 -12.85 -21.53 8.04
C THR A 16 -11.63 -21.94 7.21
N ALA A 17 -11.82 -22.59 6.05
CA ALA A 17 -10.71 -23.03 5.19
C ALA A 17 -10.01 -21.87 4.45
N SER A 18 -10.65 -20.70 4.34
CA SER A 18 -10.07 -19.53 3.65
C SER A 18 -9.21 -18.63 4.57
N ILE A 19 -9.12 -18.94 5.86
CA ILE A 19 -8.36 -18.14 6.84
C ILE A 19 -6.88 -18.58 6.94
N GLU A 20 -6.52 -19.80 6.51
CA GLU A 20 -5.17 -20.36 6.69
C GLU A 20 -4.10 -19.86 5.70
N ASN A 21 -4.45 -19.06 4.69
CA ASN A 21 -3.49 -18.60 3.66
C ASN A 21 -2.89 -17.20 3.89
N ARG A 22 -2.80 -16.72 5.14
CA ARG A 22 -2.16 -15.42 5.46
C ARG A 22 -0.92 -15.52 6.34
N LEU A 23 -0.23 -16.66 6.33
CA LEU A 23 1.09 -16.82 6.93
C LEU A 23 2.08 -17.31 5.87
N ASN A 24 2.47 -16.40 4.99
CA ASN A 24 3.77 -16.51 4.33
C ASN A 24 4.57 -15.28 4.76
N ALA A 25 5.02 -15.36 6.01
CA ALA A 25 6.07 -14.50 6.53
C ALA A 25 7.34 -14.76 5.73
N GLN A 26 7.87 -13.70 5.15
CA GLN A 26 9.17 -13.58 4.51
C GLN A 26 10.24 -14.51 5.10
N THR A 27 10.57 -15.59 4.38
CA THR A 27 11.85 -16.28 4.54
C THR A 27 12.93 -15.44 3.84
N ILE A 28 13.34 -14.34 4.48
CA ILE A 28 14.56 -13.63 4.14
C ILE A 28 15.65 -14.20 5.04
N SER A 29 16.37 -15.18 4.51
CA SER A 29 17.65 -15.69 5.01
C SER A 29 18.40 -16.18 3.77
N ASP A 30 19.61 -15.82 3.42
CA ASP A 30 20.62 -15.00 4.07
C ASP A 30 21.65 -14.77 2.95
N SER A 31 21.59 -13.64 2.24
CA SER A 31 22.80 -13.16 1.56
C SER A 31 23.49 -12.24 2.54
N ILE A 32 24.28 -12.85 3.42
CA ILE A 32 25.09 -12.20 4.43
C ILE A 32 26.03 -11.23 3.70
N ILE A 33 25.63 -9.96 3.61
CA ILE A 33 26.54 -8.87 3.32
C ILE A 33 27.43 -8.77 4.55
N THR A 34 28.64 -9.32 4.46
CA THR A 34 29.65 -9.36 5.53
C THR A 34 30.25 -7.98 5.85
N ASP A 35 29.92 -6.93 5.08
CA ASP A 35 30.37 -5.57 5.33
C ASP A 35 29.28 -4.73 6.07
N PRO A 36 29.54 -4.31 7.34
CA PRO A 36 28.58 -3.54 8.14
C PRO A 36 28.24 -2.18 7.52
N SER A 37 29.09 -1.61 6.66
CA SER A 37 28.81 -0.34 5.98
C SER A 37 27.78 -0.48 4.86
N ILE A 38 27.84 -1.59 4.10
CA ILE A 38 26.93 -1.88 2.99
C ILE A 38 25.56 -2.29 3.53
N SER A 39 25.52 -3.13 4.58
CA SER A 39 24.27 -3.53 5.25
C SER A 39 23.49 -2.30 5.76
N ARG A 40 24.12 -1.41 6.54
CA ARG A 40 23.47 -0.17 7.03
C ARG A 40 22.93 0.73 5.93
N ARG A 41 23.66 0.81 4.81
CA ARG A 41 23.24 1.60 3.65
C ARG A 41 22.01 1.00 2.98
N CYS A 42 21.98 -0.32 2.81
CA CYS A 42 20.83 -1.02 2.26
C CYS A 42 19.61 -0.88 3.17
N ASP A 43 19.77 -1.02 4.49
CA ASP A 43 18.69 -0.81 5.46
C ASP A 43 18.11 0.61 5.36
N SER A 44 18.98 1.62 5.25
CA SER A 44 18.55 3.01 5.06
C SER A 44 17.72 3.19 3.78
N LEU A 45 18.14 2.59 2.66
CA LEU A 45 17.40 2.67 1.39
C LEU A 45 16.05 1.92 1.47
N MET A 46 16.02 0.76 2.11
CA MET A 46 14.81 -0.02 2.33
C MET A 46 13.82 0.73 3.23
N ASN A 47 14.30 1.34 4.31
CA ASN A 47 13.49 2.17 5.20
C ASN A 47 12.93 3.40 4.46
N GLN A 48 13.76 4.11 3.69
CA GLN A 48 13.30 5.22 2.86
C GLN A 48 12.23 4.79 1.86
N ARG A 49 12.38 3.62 1.23
CA ARG A 49 11.36 3.06 0.34
C ARG A 49 10.07 2.81 1.10
N GLN A 50 10.14 2.16 2.26
CA GLN A 50 8.98 1.85 3.09
C GLN A 50 8.21 3.11 3.49
N GLU A 51 8.90 4.16 3.95
CA GLU A 51 8.28 5.45 4.27
C GLU A 51 7.55 6.06 3.05
N LYS A 52 8.11 5.95 1.85
CA LYS A 52 7.46 6.46 0.63
C LYS A 52 6.26 5.62 0.21
N VAL A 53 6.30 4.31 0.40
CA VAL A 53 5.16 3.41 0.16
C VAL A 53 4.03 3.73 1.13
N GLU A 54 4.32 3.92 2.41
CA GLU A 54 3.31 4.33 3.40
C GLU A 54 2.72 5.70 3.09
N HIS A 55 3.56 6.66 2.69
CA HIS A 55 3.08 7.96 2.25
C HIS A 55 2.14 7.85 1.04
N ARG A 56 2.48 7.02 0.06
CA ARG A 56 1.62 6.71 -1.09
C ARG A 56 0.27 6.13 -0.65
N GLN A 57 0.25 5.19 0.29
CA GLN A 57 -0.99 4.62 0.82
C GLN A 57 -1.87 5.68 1.50
N ARG A 58 -1.27 6.58 2.29
CA ARG A 58 -1.98 7.71 2.91
C ARG A 58 -2.58 8.66 1.85
N LEU A 59 -1.84 8.96 0.78
CA LEU A 59 -2.36 9.78 -0.32
C LEU A 59 -3.54 9.12 -1.05
N LEU A 60 -3.49 7.80 -1.27
CA LEU A 60 -4.59 7.04 -1.85
C LEU A 60 -5.85 7.09 -0.97
N PHE A 61 -5.68 6.92 0.35
CA PHE A 61 -6.77 7.07 1.30
C PHE A 61 -7.37 8.48 1.28
N LEU A 62 -6.55 9.52 1.27
CA LEU A 62 -7.01 10.91 1.18
C LEU A 62 -7.77 11.18 -0.12
N LEU A 63 -7.29 10.60 -1.23
CA LEU A 63 -7.95 10.71 -2.53
C LEU A 63 -9.33 10.05 -2.51
N ASP A 64 -9.46 8.86 -1.94
CA ASP A 64 -10.74 8.17 -1.81
C ASP A 64 -11.71 8.95 -0.91
N ARG A 65 -11.22 9.41 0.25
CA ARG A 65 -12.00 10.26 1.15
C ARG A 65 -12.49 11.54 0.44
N ASN A 66 -11.63 12.19 -0.34
CA ASN A 66 -12.02 13.38 -1.10
C ASN A 66 -13.11 13.07 -2.14
N LYS A 67 -12.98 11.97 -2.87
CA LYS A 67 -14.03 11.50 -3.81
C LYS A 67 -15.36 11.27 -3.11
N ASN A 68 -15.35 10.67 -1.92
CA ASN A 68 -16.56 10.44 -1.14
C ASN A 68 -17.19 11.76 -0.67
N LEU A 69 -16.37 12.72 -0.21
CA LEU A 69 -16.85 14.05 0.16
C LEU A 69 -17.46 14.81 -1.03
N LEU A 70 -16.88 14.70 -2.22
CA LEU A 70 -17.44 15.28 -3.44
C LEU A 70 -18.82 14.69 -3.76
N LYS A 71 -18.98 13.37 -3.66
CA LYS A 71 -20.26 12.68 -3.89
C LYS A 71 -21.36 13.10 -2.92
N THR A 72 -21.00 13.38 -1.66
CA THR A 72 -21.97 13.76 -0.62
C THR A 72 -22.19 15.26 -0.50
N THR A 73 -21.43 16.10 -1.23
CA THR A 73 -21.56 17.54 -1.15
C THR A 73 -22.78 18.01 -1.95
N PRO A 74 -23.72 18.75 -1.35
CA PRO A 74 -24.89 19.24 -2.06
C PRO A 74 -24.52 20.34 -3.06
N ASP A 75 -25.23 20.40 -4.18
CA ASP A 75 -24.91 21.27 -5.34
C ASP A 75 -24.95 22.77 -5.01
N ASN A 76 -25.71 23.16 -3.98
CA ASN A 76 -25.76 24.53 -3.50
C ASN A 76 -24.44 24.99 -2.84
N LYS A 77 -23.55 24.08 -2.44
CA LYS A 77 -22.25 24.39 -1.80
C LYS A 77 -21.11 24.42 -2.82
N LYS A 78 -21.24 25.28 -3.83
CA LYS A 78 -20.25 25.44 -4.94
C LYS A 78 -18.82 25.70 -4.46
N SER A 79 -18.62 26.55 -3.44
CA SER A 79 -17.30 26.85 -2.90
C SER A 79 -16.60 25.62 -2.31
N ILE A 80 -17.35 24.76 -1.60
CA ILE A 80 -16.82 23.52 -1.01
C ILE A 80 -16.46 22.53 -2.12
N SER A 81 -17.34 22.35 -3.10
CA SER A 81 -17.08 21.48 -4.25
C SER A 81 -15.82 21.90 -5.01
N SER A 82 -15.62 23.21 -5.24
CA SER A 82 -14.39 23.74 -5.85
C SER A 82 -13.15 23.39 -5.04
N LYS A 83 -13.15 23.67 -3.73
CA LYS A 83 -12.01 23.36 -2.85
C LYS A 83 -11.70 21.87 -2.80
N LEU A 84 -12.72 21.02 -2.83
CA LEU A 84 -12.55 19.57 -2.87
C LEU A 84 -11.90 19.12 -4.18
N ARG A 85 -12.31 19.67 -5.33
CA ARG A 85 -11.67 19.42 -6.64
C ARG A 85 -10.22 19.88 -6.67
N ASP A 86 -9.93 21.07 -6.13
CA ASP A 86 -8.55 21.58 -6.05
C ASP A 86 -7.68 20.69 -5.17
N ASN A 87 -8.22 20.24 -4.03
CA ASN A 87 -7.54 19.30 -3.14
C ASN A 87 -7.30 17.95 -3.84
N GLN A 88 -8.30 17.43 -4.56
CA GLN A 88 -8.18 16.20 -5.34
C GLN A 88 -7.04 16.30 -6.36
N TYR A 89 -6.97 17.42 -7.10
CA TYR A 89 -5.89 17.67 -8.04
C TYR A 89 -4.52 17.68 -7.36
N ARG A 90 -4.38 18.39 -6.23
CA ARG A 90 -3.11 18.44 -5.46
C ARG A 90 -2.68 17.06 -4.98
N VAL A 91 -3.59 16.26 -4.44
CA VAL A 91 -3.30 14.89 -3.99
C VAL A 91 -2.85 14.00 -5.16
N ILE A 92 -3.47 14.13 -6.33
CA ILE A 92 -3.06 13.39 -7.54
C ILE A 92 -1.64 13.79 -7.97
N GLN A 93 -1.30 15.07 -7.95
CA GLN A 93 0.06 15.52 -8.30
C GLN A 93 1.10 14.98 -7.31
N GLU A 94 0.81 15.05 -6.00
CA GLU A 94 1.72 14.51 -4.99
C GLU A 94 1.89 12.98 -5.12
N LEU A 95 0.82 12.26 -5.46
CA LEU A 95 0.86 10.83 -5.70
C LEU A 95 1.76 10.49 -6.90
N LYS A 96 1.67 11.27 -7.99
CA LYS A 96 2.53 11.12 -9.17
C LYS A 96 4.00 11.32 -8.80
N ILE A 97 4.32 12.38 -8.07
CA ILE A 97 5.68 12.68 -7.62
C ILE A 97 6.20 11.57 -6.68
N THR A 98 5.36 11.11 -5.75
CA THR A 98 5.72 10.04 -4.81
C THR A 98 6.01 8.73 -5.55
N ASN A 99 5.23 8.37 -6.56
CA ASN A 99 5.49 7.18 -7.37
C ASN A 99 6.84 7.27 -8.09
N LEU A 100 7.18 8.42 -8.68
CA LEU A 100 8.50 8.62 -9.31
C LEU A 100 9.65 8.49 -8.31
N LYS A 101 9.46 8.98 -7.07
CA LYS A 101 10.46 8.82 -6.00
C LYS A 101 10.64 7.36 -5.59
N VAL A 102 9.56 6.58 -5.50
CA VAL A 102 9.62 5.14 -5.21
C VAL A 102 10.38 4.40 -6.31
N ILE A 103 10.03 4.62 -7.59
CA ILE A 103 10.72 4.01 -8.73
C ILE A 103 12.22 4.32 -8.70
N LYS A 104 12.58 5.59 -8.47
CA LYS A 104 13.98 5.99 -8.36
C LYS A 104 14.72 5.30 -7.20
N LEU A 105 14.05 5.10 -6.06
CA LEU A 105 14.63 4.37 -4.93
C LEU A 105 14.80 2.88 -5.26
N GLU A 106 13.83 2.27 -5.93
CA GLU A 106 13.90 0.88 -6.38
C GLU A 106 15.06 0.67 -7.36
N GLU A 107 15.21 1.55 -8.35
CA GLU A 107 16.38 1.53 -9.25
C GLU A 107 17.70 1.64 -8.47
N GLN A 108 17.77 2.48 -7.45
CA GLN A 108 18.97 2.62 -6.62
C GLN A 108 19.29 1.38 -5.79
N ILE A 109 18.27 0.70 -5.26
CA ILE A 109 18.41 -0.53 -4.49
C ILE A 109 18.92 -1.64 -5.42
N VAL A 110 18.32 -1.78 -6.62
CA VAL A 110 18.74 -2.77 -7.64
C VAL A 110 20.17 -2.49 -8.11
N ARG A 111 20.50 -1.26 -8.50
CA ARG A 111 21.86 -0.90 -8.98
C ARG A 111 22.95 -1.12 -7.94
N ARG A 112 22.61 -1.07 -6.66
CA ARG A 112 23.56 -1.25 -5.55
C ARG A 112 23.61 -2.70 -5.05
N GLY A 113 22.80 -3.60 -5.59
CA GLY A 113 22.77 -5.00 -5.19
C GLY A 113 22.25 -5.24 -3.77
N CYS A 114 21.39 -4.34 -3.25
CA CYS A 114 20.82 -4.50 -1.92
C CYS A 114 19.80 -5.66 -1.91
N PRO A 115 19.90 -6.63 -0.99
CA PRO A 115 18.93 -7.71 -0.86
C PRO A 115 17.59 -7.14 -0.37
N GLY A 116 16.47 -7.50 -1.01
CA GLY A 116 15.13 -7.09 -0.57
C GLY A 116 14.15 -6.64 -1.65
N LEU A 117 14.54 -6.59 -2.92
CA LEU A 117 13.61 -6.44 -4.06
C LEU A 117 13.58 -7.73 -4.86
N THR A 118 12.65 -8.62 -4.53
CA THR A 118 12.23 -9.67 -5.46
C THR A 118 11.25 -9.06 -6.46
N LEU A 119 11.64 -9.01 -7.74
CA LEU A 119 10.76 -8.70 -8.86
C LEU A 119 9.74 -9.82 -9.07
#